data_AF-T1DCK8-F1
#
_entry.id   AF-T1DCK8-F1
#
_cell.length_a   1.000
_cell.length_b   1.000
_cell.length_c   1.000
_cell.angle_alpha   90.00
_cell.angle_beta   90.00
_cell.angle_gamma   90.00
#
_symmetry.space_group_name_H-M   'P 1'
#
loop_
_entity.id
_entity.type
_entity.pdbx_description
1 polymer ?
#
loop_
_entity_poly.entity_id
_entity_poly.type
_entity_poly.pdbx_seq_one_letter_code
_entity_poly.pdbx_strand_id
1 'polypeptide(L)'
;MIFAHHLFISALDGLGVNGLLPAVDAAYQAAMARLPTPRLTRTLMAAVQKHQPAKAGPFRPKLRYAHQGGHNPPIVVIHGSAVAHIQDNYRRYLENTFREAFELRGTPLRVEFRQGNNPFADRKPKPLTESEENSLRRQRRRGRKLFGKR
;
A
#
# COMPACT_ATOMS: atom_id res chain seq x y z
N MET A 1 0.07 1.74 -15.31
CA MET A 1 -0.78 1.58 -16.52
C MET A 1 -1.88 2.63 -16.48
N ILE A 2 -2.30 3.10 -17.64
CA ILE A 2 -3.40 4.07 -17.78
C ILE A 2 -4.71 3.38 -17.35
N PHE A 3 -5.53 4.04 -16.53
CA PHE A 3 -6.82 3.49 -16.07
C PHE A 3 -7.98 3.87 -17.00
N ALA A 4 -7.83 4.96 -17.75
CA ALA A 4 -8.84 5.50 -18.64
C ALA A 4 -8.99 4.62 -19.87
N HIS A 5 -10.23 4.39 -20.28
CA HIS A 5 -10.55 3.78 -21.56
C HIS A 5 -10.52 4.86 -22.65
N HIS A 6 -9.88 4.56 -23.78
CA HIS A 6 -9.76 5.50 -24.90
C HIS A 6 -10.77 5.11 -25.98
N LEU A 7 -11.56 6.07 -26.43
CA LEU A 7 -12.51 5.93 -27.53
C LEU A 7 -12.11 6.88 -28.66
N PHE A 8 -12.16 6.38 -29.90
CA PHE A 8 -11.95 7.20 -31.09
C PHE A 8 -13.32 7.54 -31.69
N ILE A 9 -13.62 8.82 -31.83
CA ILE A 9 -14.92 9.32 -32.30
C ILE A 9 -14.75 10.43 -33.35
N SER A 10 -15.74 10.56 -34.24
CA SER A 10 -15.95 11.76 -35.05
C SER A 10 -17.32 12.34 -34.72
N ALA A 11 -17.34 13.57 -34.17
CA ALA A 11 -18.58 14.25 -33.85
C ALA A 11 -19.32 14.73 -35.11
N LEU A 12 -18.58 15.07 -36.18
CA LEU A 12 -19.13 15.52 -37.45
C LEU A 12 -19.81 14.38 -38.20
N ASP A 13 -19.13 13.23 -38.29
CA ASP A 13 -19.60 12.08 -39.08
C ASP A 13 -20.46 11.11 -38.25
N GLY A 14 -20.62 11.36 -36.95
CA GLY A 14 -21.33 10.47 -36.01
C GLY A 14 -20.63 9.14 -35.72
N LEU A 15 -19.41 8.92 -36.22
CA LEU A 15 -18.66 7.68 -36.05
C LEU A 15 -18.23 7.48 -34.60
N GLY A 16 -18.50 6.30 -34.04
CA GLY A 16 -18.05 5.90 -32.71
C GLY A 16 -18.80 6.52 -31.53
N VAL A 17 -19.72 7.46 -31.78
CA VAL A 17 -20.46 8.19 -30.72
C VAL A 17 -21.34 7.26 -29.88
N ASN A 18 -21.92 6.22 -30.48
CA ASN A 18 -22.77 5.25 -29.79
C ASN A 18 -22.05 4.51 -28.64
N GLY A 19 -20.72 4.39 -28.69
CA GLY A 19 -19.93 3.75 -27.65
C GLY A 19 -19.62 4.65 -26.45
N LEU A 20 -19.90 5.97 -26.54
CA LEU A 20 -19.50 6.94 -25.52
C LEU A 20 -20.27 6.77 -24.21
N LEU A 21 -21.61 6.81 -24.26
CA LEU A 21 -22.44 6.70 -23.05
C LEU A 21 -22.25 5.36 -22.33
N PRO A 22 -22.21 4.20 -23.02
CA PRO A 22 -21.89 2.93 -22.37
C PRO A 22 -20.52 2.92 -21.66
N ALA A 23 -19.51 3.58 -22.22
CA ALA A 23 -18.20 3.67 -21.58
C ALA A 23 -18.23 4.58 -20.33
N VAL A 24 -19.02 5.65 -20.35
CA VAL A 24 -19.26 6.51 -19.17
C VAL A 24 -19.93 5.70 -18.07
N ASP A 25 -20.98 4.94 -18.38
CA ASP A 25 -21.68 4.09 -17.42
C ASP A 25 -20.74 3.04 -16.84
N ALA A 26 -19.93 2.37 -17.67
CA ALA A 26 -18.95 1.39 -17.21
C ALA A 26 -17.91 2.02 -16.25
N ALA A 27 -17.40 3.21 -16.57
CA ALA A 27 -16.46 3.93 -15.70
C ALA A 27 -17.12 4.33 -14.36
N TYR A 28 -18.37 4.76 -14.39
CA TYR A 28 -19.15 5.10 -13.20
C TYR A 28 -19.39 3.87 -12.30
N GLN A 29 -19.79 2.74 -12.90
CA GLN A 29 -19.99 1.48 -12.17
C GLN A 29 -18.69 1.02 -11.50
N ALA A 30 -17.56 1.12 -12.20
CA ALA A 30 -16.26 0.84 -11.60
C ALA A 30 -15.92 1.81 -10.46
N ALA A 31 -16.20 3.11 -10.62
CA ALA A 31 -15.93 4.13 -9.61
C ALA A 31 -16.77 3.94 -8.32
N MET A 32 -17.99 3.43 -8.47
CA MET A 32 -18.92 3.17 -7.37
C MET A 32 -18.86 1.74 -6.84
N ALA A 33 -18.05 0.86 -7.45
CA ALA A 33 -17.98 -0.55 -7.12
C ALA A 33 -17.79 -0.80 -5.61
N ARG A 34 -18.55 -1.76 -5.08
CA ARG A 34 -18.36 -2.26 -3.71
C ARG A 34 -17.19 -3.23 -3.70
N LEU A 35 -16.23 -3.00 -2.81
CA LEU A 35 -15.02 -3.81 -2.67
C LEU A 35 -15.05 -4.55 -1.32
N PRO A 36 -15.51 -5.82 -1.26
CA PRO A 36 -15.65 -6.53 0.01
C PRO A 36 -14.31 -6.68 0.75
N THR A 37 -14.29 -6.29 2.03
CA THR A 37 -13.13 -6.38 2.94
C THR A 37 -12.41 -7.74 2.92
N PRO A 38 -13.10 -8.90 2.92
CA PRO A 38 -12.42 -10.19 2.85
C PRO A 38 -11.64 -10.39 1.54
N ARG A 39 -12.21 -9.96 0.40
CA ARG A 39 -11.55 -10.05 -0.91
C ARG A 39 -10.37 -9.09 -0.96
N LEU A 40 -10.53 -7.84 -0.49
CA LEU A 40 -9.45 -6.87 -0.40
C LEU A 40 -8.27 -7.40 0.43
N THR A 41 -8.55 -7.94 1.61
CA THR A 41 -7.51 -8.45 2.50
C THR A 41 -6.81 -9.67 1.90
N ARG A 42 -7.53 -10.60 1.25
CA ARG A 42 -6.88 -11.73 0.53
C ARG A 42 -5.99 -11.25 -0.61
N THR A 43 -6.47 -10.32 -1.43
CA THR A 43 -5.69 -9.72 -2.53
C THR A 43 -4.42 -9.06 -1.99
N LEU A 44 -4.53 -8.30 -0.88
CA LEU A 44 -3.39 -7.69 -0.21
C LEU A 44 -2.34 -8.72 0.22
N MET A 45 -2.77 -9.79 0.90
CA MET A 45 -1.84 -10.81 1.39
C MET A 45 -1.11 -11.51 0.24
N ALA A 46 -1.82 -11.84 -0.84
CA ALA A 46 -1.21 -12.41 -2.06
C ALA A 46 -0.21 -11.43 -2.70
N ALA A 47 -0.55 -10.14 -2.78
CA ALA A 47 0.31 -9.10 -3.33
C ALA A 47 1.62 -8.94 -2.52
N VAL A 48 1.51 -8.97 -1.19
CA VAL A 48 2.66 -8.87 -0.27
C VAL A 48 3.53 -10.12 -0.35
N GLN A 49 2.92 -11.30 -0.47
CA GLN A 49 3.65 -12.55 -0.63
C GLN A 49 4.46 -12.56 -1.93
N LYS A 50 3.86 -12.08 -3.03
CA LYS A 50 4.52 -11.96 -4.33
C LYS A 50 5.64 -10.92 -4.31
N HIS A 51 5.39 -9.76 -3.72
CA HIS A 51 6.35 -8.69 -3.64
C HIS A 51 6.26 -7.98 -2.28
N GLN A 52 7.26 -8.19 -1.44
CA GLN A 52 7.28 -7.63 -0.09
C GLN A 52 7.67 -6.16 -0.09
N PRO A 53 7.13 -5.33 0.83
CA PRO A 53 7.55 -3.94 0.95
C PRO A 53 9.03 -3.86 1.34
N ALA A 54 9.70 -2.83 0.82
CA ALA A 54 11.05 -2.49 1.22
C ALA A 54 11.11 -2.27 2.74
N LYS A 55 12.27 -2.57 3.33
CA LYS A 55 12.50 -2.32 4.75
C LYS A 55 12.62 -0.81 4.96
N ALA A 56 11.96 -0.29 5.99
CA ALA A 56 12.08 1.11 6.39
C ALA A 56 12.64 1.18 7.81
N GLY A 57 13.93 1.55 7.93
CA GLY A 57 14.63 1.55 9.21
C GLY A 57 14.87 0.13 9.75
N PRO A 58 14.69 -0.12 11.06
CA PRO A 58 15.00 -1.41 11.67
C PRO A 58 13.99 -2.52 11.36
N PHE A 59 12.77 -2.18 10.94
CA PHE A 59 11.69 -3.13 10.70
C PHE A 59 11.12 -3.03 9.29
N ARG A 60 10.56 -4.13 8.78
CA ARG A 60 9.78 -4.13 7.54
C ARG A 60 8.34 -3.73 7.85
N PRO A 61 7.70 -2.83 7.07
CA PRO A 61 6.28 -2.53 7.20
C PRO A 61 5.44 -3.80 7.13
N LYS A 62 4.46 -3.95 8.03
CA LYS A 62 3.56 -5.11 8.04
C LYS A 62 2.15 -4.65 7.70
N LEU A 63 1.66 -5.03 6.53
CA LEU A 63 0.30 -4.80 6.08
C LEU A 63 -0.61 -5.91 6.62
N ARG A 64 -1.63 -5.57 7.39
CA ARG A 64 -2.45 -6.55 8.14
C ARG A 64 -3.79 -6.83 7.50
N TYR A 65 -4.54 -5.79 7.16
CA TYR A 65 -5.83 -5.91 6.50
C TYR A 65 -6.15 -4.67 5.67
N ALA A 66 -7.11 -4.80 4.76
CA ALA A 66 -7.56 -3.72 3.90
C ALA A 66 -9.09 -3.66 3.86
N HIS A 67 -9.64 -2.45 3.81
CA HIS A 67 -11.07 -2.20 3.63
C HIS A 67 -11.31 -1.05 2.65
N GLN A 68 -12.53 -0.94 2.14
CA GLN A 68 -12.94 0.18 1.30
C GLN A 68 -13.19 1.40 2.19
N GLY A 69 -12.45 2.48 1.97
CA GLY A 69 -12.59 3.74 2.70
C GLY A 69 -13.47 4.77 1.99
N GLY A 70 -13.74 4.59 0.70
CA GLY A 70 -14.55 5.53 -0.08
C GLY A 70 -14.89 5.01 -1.48
N HIS A 71 -15.79 5.74 -2.13
CA HIS A 71 -16.27 5.50 -3.48
C HIS A 71 -16.05 6.78 -4.31
N ASN A 72 -15.85 6.61 -5.63
CA ASN A 72 -15.69 7.68 -6.60
C ASN A 72 -14.68 8.79 -6.22
N PRO A 73 -13.35 8.52 -6.30
CA PRO A 73 -12.73 7.27 -6.74
C PRO A 73 -12.71 6.20 -5.64
N PRO A 74 -12.66 4.90 -5.97
CA PRO A 74 -12.46 3.84 -4.99
C PRO A 74 -11.19 4.07 -4.16
N ILE A 75 -11.34 4.11 -2.84
CA ILE A 75 -10.22 4.22 -1.89
C ILE A 75 -10.10 2.91 -1.12
N VAL A 76 -8.91 2.31 -1.17
CA VAL A 76 -8.55 1.15 -0.35
C VAL A 76 -7.67 1.61 0.80
N VAL A 77 -8.16 1.46 2.02
CA VAL A 77 -7.43 1.80 3.24
C VAL A 77 -6.79 0.54 3.81
N ILE A 78 -5.46 0.58 3.96
CA ILE A 78 -4.65 -0.53 4.45
C ILE A 78 -4.14 -0.20 5.85
N HIS A 79 -4.43 -1.09 6.79
CA HIS A 79 -3.96 -0.96 8.16
C HIS A 79 -2.74 -1.84 8.40
N GLY A 80 -1.82 -1.33 9.22
CA GLY A 80 -0.61 -2.07 9.54
C GLY A 80 0.30 -1.38 10.55
N SER A 81 1.50 -1.95 10.71
CA SER A 81 2.57 -1.37 11.53
C SER A 81 3.70 -0.85 10.65
N ALA A 82 4.27 0.30 11.01
CA ALA A 82 5.34 0.98 10.26
C ALA A 82 4.96 1.27 8.78
N VAL A 83 3.67 1.49 8.52
CA VAL A 83 3.16 1.73 7.16
C VAL A 83 3.34 3.18 6.69
N ALA A 84 3.67 4.11 7.60
CA ALA A 84 3.95 5.50 7.28
C ALA A 84 5.18 5.69 6.38
N HIS A 85 6.08 4.71 6.33
CA HIS A 85 7.33 4.77 5.55
C HIS A 85 7.27 3.98 4.24
N ILE A 86 6.08 3.55 3.82
CA ILE A 86 5.93 2.88 2.53
C ILE A 86 6.12 3.91 1.41
N GLN A 87 7.04 3.61 0.50
CA GLN A 87 7.34 4.44 -0.65
C GLN A 87 6.19 4.41 -1.67
N ASP A 88 6.08 5.49 -2.45
CA ASP A 88 5.00 5.64 -3.44
C ASP A 88 5.06 4.62 -4.59
N ASN A 89 6.23 4.08 -4.91
CA ASN A 89 6.35 2.99 -5.88
C ASN A 89 5.53 1.76 -5.45
N TYR A 90 5.59 1.39 -4.16
CA TYR A 90 4.90 0.25 -3.60
C TYR A 90 3.40 0.56 -3.42
N ARG A 91 3.05 1.82 -3.11
CA ARG A 91 1.65 2.28 -3.17
C ARG A 91 1.06 2.06 -4.58
N ARG A 92 1.74 2.51 -5.63
CA ARG A 92 1.31 2.33 -7.03
C ARG A 92 1.23 0.86 -7.43
N TYR A 93 2.13 0.02 -6.92
CA TYR A 93 2.07 -1.43 -7.10
C TYR A 93 0.76 -2.00 -6.52
N LEU A 94 0.42 -1.63 -5.29
CA LEU A 94 -0.84 -2.06 -4.65
C LEU A 94 -2.07 -1.48 -5.36
N GLU A 95 -2.04 -0.21 -5.77
CA GLU A 95 -3.13 0.41 -6.54
C GLU A 95 -3.43 -0.37 -7.82
N ASN A 96 -2.40 -0.72 -8.60
CA ASN A 96 -2.56 -1.55 -9.80
C ASN A 96 -3.06 -2.96 -9.45
N THR A 97 -2.53 -3.56 -8.40
CA THR A 97 -2.94 -4.91 -7.97
C THR A 97 -4.42 -4.97 -7.60
N PHE A 98 -4.93 -3.98 -6.85
CA PHE A 98 -6.36 -3.90 -6.55
C PHE A 98 -7.19 -3.57 -7.78
N ARG A 99 -6.74 -2.64 -8.62
CA ARG A 99 -7.44 -2.26 -9.85
C ARG A 99 -7.64 -3.48 -10.77
N GLU A 100 -6.61 -4.30 -10.93
CA GLU A 100 -6.67 -5.56 -11.69
C GLU A 100 -7.56 -6.60 -11.02
N ALA A 101 -7.36 -6.85 -9.72
CA ALA A 101 -8.10 -7.88 -8.99
C ALA A 101 -9.61 -7.61 -8.88
N PHE A 102 -10.04 -6.36 -9.03
CA PHE A 102 -11.44 -5.94 -8.99
C PHE A 102 -11.95 -5.42 -10.36
N GLU A 103 -11.15 -5.58 -11.42
CA GLU A 103 -11.52 -5.23 -12.80
C GLU A 103 -11.99 -3.78 -12.97
N LEU A 104 -11.42 -2.86 -12.18
CA LEU A 104 -11.82 -1.47 -12.16
C LEU A 104 -11.23 -0.74 -13.39
N ARG A 105 -12.10 -0.46 -14.37
CA ARG A 105 -11.75 0.24 -15.62
C ARG A 105 -12.40 1.62 -15.64
N GLY A 106 -11.71 2.62 -16.22
CA GLY A 106 -12.24 3.97 -16.35
C GLY A 106 -12.18 4.82 -15.07
N THR A 107 -11.74 4.27 -13.93
CA THR A 107 -11.60 5.00 -12.67
C THR A 107 -10.20 4.82 -12.06
N PRO A 108 -9.58 5.86 -11.50
CA PRO A 108 -8.38 5.68 -10.69
C PRO A 108 -8.73 5.02 -9.36
N LEU A 109 -7.82 4.21 -8.82
CA LEU A 109 -7.92 3.66 -7.46
C LEU A 109 -6.84 4.30 -6.59
N ARG A 110 -7.20 4.67 -5.36
CA ARG A 110 -6.26 5.25 -4.38
C ARG A 110 -6.01 4.26 -3.26
N VAL A 111 -4.75 4.11 -2.87
CA VAL A 111 -4.38 3.37 -1.66
C VAL A 111 -3.96 4.35 -0.57
N GLU A 112 -4.57 4.23 0.61
CA GLU A 112 -4.17 4.93 1.83
C GLU A 112 -3.63 3.96 2.87
N PHE A 113 -2.62 4.42 3.61
CA PHE A 113 -2.04 3.66 4.72
C PHE A 113 -2.45 4.29 6.04
N ARG A 114 -2.97 3.48 6.96
CA ARG A 114 -3.32 3.91 8.32
C ARG A 114 -2.52 3.09 9.33
N GLN A 115 -1.74 3.82 10.12
CA GLN A 115 -1.01 3.23 11.25
C GLN A 115 -1.87 3.32 12.50
N GLY A 116 -1.96 2.22 13.26
CA GLY A 116 -2.60 2.24 14.57
C GLY A 116 -1.78 3.05 15.58
N ASN A 117 -2.43 3.54 16.64
CA ASN A 117 -1.74 4.20 17.74
C ASN A 117 -0.78 3.22 18.43
N ASN A 118 0.45 3.64 18.71
CA ASN A 118 1.42 2.85 19.46
C ASN A 118 1.39 3.28 20.93
N PRO A 119 0.77 2.51 21.85
CA PRO A 119 0.65 2.91 23.26
C PRO A 119 2.00 2.98 23.99
N PHE A 120 3.10 2.54 23.37
CA PHE A 120 4.44 2.59 23.93
C PHE A 120 5.31 3.71 23.34
N ALA A 121 4.76 4.59 22.49
CA ALA A 121 5.55 5.63 21.83
C ALA A 121 6.26 6.57 22.83
N ASP A 122 5.56 6.96 23.91
CA ASP A 122 6.08 7.89 24.91
C ASP A 122 6.76 7.18 26.09
N ARG A 123 6.79 5.84 26.09
CA ARG A 123 7.37 5.07 27.19
C ARG A 123 8.90 5.12 27.08
N LYS A 124 9.54 5.81 28.02
CA LYS A 124 11.01 5.80 28.13
C LYS A 124 11.49 4.34 28.29
N PRO A 125 12.49 3.89 27.52
CA PRO A 125 13.07 2.58 27.72
C PRO A 125 13.60 2.49 29.16
N LYS A 126 13.42 1.32 29.80
CA LYS A 126 14.00 1.10 31.12
C LYS A 126 15.52 1.32 31.04
N PRO A 127 16.15 1.92 32.06
CA PRO A 127 17.60 1.94 32.14
C PRO A 127 18.10 0.50 32.03
N LEU A 128 19.16 0.31 31.24
CA LEU A 128 19.78 -0.99 31.05
C LEU A 128 20.30 -1.48 32.41
N THR A 129 20.14 -2.76 32.67
CA THR A 129 20.78 -3.39 33.84
C THR A 129 22.29 -3.43 33.64
N GLU A 130 23.06 -3.48 34.74
CA GLU A 130 24.53 -3.57 34.66
C GLU A 130 25.01 -4.74 33.78
N SER A 131 24.28 -5.85 33.80
CA SER A 131 24.56 -7.01 32.94
C SER A 131 24.37 -6.69 31.44
N GLU A 132 23.27 -6.02 31.09
CA GLU A 132 22.96 -5.62 29.72
C GLU A 132 23.93 -4.56 29.21
N GLU A 133 24.29 -3.58 30.03
CA GLU A 133 25.31 -2.58 29.70
C GLU A 133 26.67 -3.23 29.45
N ASN A 134 27.07 -4.17 30.31
CA ASN A 134 28.31 -4.91 30.15
C ASN A 134 28.29 -5.77 28.88
N SER A 135 27.17 -6.40 28.56
CA SER A 135 26.98 -7.16 27.32
C SER A 135 27.11 -6.26 26.08
N LEU A 136 26.44 -5.10 26.06
CA LEU A 136 26.55 -4.12 24.98
C LEU A 136 27.96 -3.57 24.84
N ARG A 137 28.66 -3.30 25.96
CA ARG A 137 30.06 -2.86 25.96
C ARG A 137 30.99 -3.93 25.37
N ARG A 138 30.77 -5.21 25.71
CA ARG A 138 31.50 -6.34 25.11
C ARG A 138 31.21 -6.46 23.62
N GLN A 139 29.94 -6.36 23.21
CA GLN A 139 29.54 -6.37 21.80
C GLN A 139 30.17 -5.24 21.00
N ARG A 140 30.16 -3.99 21.52
CA ARG A 140 30.81 -2.84 20.88
C ARG A 140 32.32 -3.04 20.73
N ARG A 141 33.00 -3.54 21.77
CA ARG A 141 34.44 -3.87 21.71
C ARG A 141 34.72 -4.95 20.67
N ARG A 142 33.91 -6.00 20.63
CA ARG A 142 34.01 -7.10 19.66
C ARG A 142 33.76 -6.61 18.24
N GLY A 143 32.71 -5.82 18.01
CA GLY A 143 32.40 -5.21 16.72
C GLY A 143 33.50 -4.29 16.22
N ARG A 144 34.09 -3.47 17.10
CA ARG A 144 35.24 -2.62 16.76
C ARG A 144 36.49 -3.43 16.40
N LYS A 145 36.73 -4.58 17.04
CA LYS A 145 37.84 -5.48 16.68
C LYS A 145 37.61 -6.22 15.35
N LEU A 146 36.37 -6.60 15.04
CA LEU A 146 36.02 -7.39 13.84
C LEU A 146 35.83 -6.54 12.59
N PHE A 147 35.21 -5.36 12.72
CA PHE A 147 34.80 -4.52 11.60
C PHE A 147 35.42 -3.12 11.62
N GLY A 148 36.10 -2.74 12.72
CA GLY A 148 36.93 -1.54 12.74
C GLY A 148 38.27 -1.84 12.09
N LYS A 149 38.34 -1.80 10.76
CA LYS A 149 39.64 -1.64 10.10
C LYS A 149 40.14 -0.20 10.34
N ARG A 150 41.49 -0.09 10.38
CA ARG A 150 42.29 1.13 10.53
C ARG A 150 41.79 2.28 9.68
#